data_AF-M2B3Z6-F1
#
_entry.id   AF-M2B3Z6-F1
#
_cell.length_a   1.000
_cell.length_b   1.000
_cell.length_c   1.000
_cell.angle_alpha   90.00
_cell.angle_beta   90.00
_cell.angle_gamma   90.00
#
_symmetry.space_group_name_H-M   'P 1'
#
loop_
_entity.id
_entity.type
_entity.pdbx_description
1 polymer ?
#
loop_
_entity_poly.entity_id
_entity_poly.type
_entity_poly.pdbx_seq_one_letter_code
_entity_poly.pdbx_strand_id
1 'polypeptide(L)'
;MSNKKIGAKIALILIAVAVAFTACKSMPEAAKSAKAEVEKLIPGMELAAWKGEWVSVDVVKNDPSLKELYKEAASKNSNYTQEGIKDAIEGRRKTPFARVKFDGTNKISFTVIDADGKQKEIVAEYKYLGKVPMPGYEGSFWETFEAVKNVRGLTMAKYMICTHPHSHDGGQVHWHVRFGGTNIDTLVKKADPSYWPTYVAGSTSNEKLLENFKKSIESSAAKLPAPFAVYAKEGKWMNSSLIYDNTSAEVNAAYDKIIKEFAGKNPKGGDFTKAEIIAEMKKVYGTTDLYTHIEFVTEDGKNEFVVYKDGKEIHRAAYKRTAENDSKPGLLAVVTDKKDAGMFKTISLTGAGGSPLHFHFWYGMNDADFAKIKGKPTCLPANLSNEMIAKRVENTCRKILKGIVEK
;
A
#
# COMPACT_ATOMS: atom_id res chain seq x y z
N MET A 1 0.86 -35.06 40.20
CA MET A 1 0.70 -35.80 38.93
C MET A 1 -0.57 -35.27 38.26
N SER A 2 -0.44 -34.32 37.33
CA SER A 2 -0.59 -34.51 35.87
C SER A 2 -2.08 -34.59 35.45
N ASN A 3 -2.66 -33.83 34.52
CA ASN A 3 -2.16 -32.77 33.63
C ASN A 3 -3.37 -32.01 33.03
N LYS A 4 -3.29 -30.67 33.07
CA LYS A 4 -3.48 -29.70 31.96
C LYS A 4 -4.65 -29.84 30.94
N LYS A 5 -5.43 -28.74 30.94
CA LYS A 5 -5.75 -27.82 29.82
C LYS A 5 -6.98 -28.12 28.95
N ILE A 6 -8.08 -27.51 29.38
CA ILE A 6 -9.12 -26.95 28.49
C ILE A 6 -8.55 -25.63 27.97
N GLY A 7 -8.33 -25.52 26.66
CA GLY A 7 -7.75 -24.35 26.03
C GLY A 7 -8.40 -24.06 24.67
N ALA A 8 -9.07 -22.91 24.62
CA ALA A 8 -9.27 -22.04 23.45
C ALA A 8 -9.78 -22.67 22.14
N LYS A 9 -11.10 -22.55 21.90
CA LYS A 9 -11.64 -22.47 20.54
C LYS A 9 -11.51 -21.01 20.06
N ILE A 10 -10.38 -20.67 19.45
CA ILE A 10 -10.26 -19.51 18.56
C ILE A 10 -10.21 -20.08 17.15
N ALA A 11 -11.33 -19.96 16.43
CA ALA A 11 -11.39 -20.28 15.02
C ALA A 11 -10.68 -19.15 14.25
N LEU A 12 -9.45 -19.43 13.81
CA LEU A 12 -8.72 -18.62 12.83
C LEU A 12 -9.40 -18.79 11.47
N ILE A 13 -10.21 -17.81 11.08
CA ILE A 13 -10.73 -17.70 9.71
C ILE A 13 -9.60 -17.13 8.84
N LEU A 14 -8.77 -18.02 8.30
CA LEU A 14 -7.87 -17.73 7.19
C LEU A 14 -8.70 -17.58 5.92
N ILE A 15 -9.05 -16.35 5.54
CA ILE A 15 -9.49 -16.07 4.17
C ILE A 15 -8.25 -16.13 3.27
N ALA A 16 -7.89 -17.35 2.87
CA ALA A 16 -7.04 -17.58 1.72
C ALA A 16 -7.91 -17.32 0.47
N VAL A 17 -7.68 -16.20 -0.21
CA VAL A 17 -8.10 -16.08 -1.62
C VAL A 17 -7.16 -16.97 -2.42
N ALA A 18 -7.47 -18.27 -2.41
CA ALA A 18 -6.87 -19.22 -3.33
C ALA A 18 -7.35 -18.85 -4.73
N VAL A 19 -6.51 -18.16 -5.50
CA VAL A 19 -6.59 -18.26 -6.95
C VAL A 19 -6.39 -19.74 -7.25
N ALA A 20 -7.39 -20.38 -7.84
CA ALA A 20 -7.47 -21.82 -7.99
C ALA A 20 -6.22 -22.41 -8.66
N PHE A 21 -5.32 -22.95 -7.84
CA PHE A 21 -4.30 -23.92 -8.25
C PHE A 21 -4.89 -25.32 -8.05
N THR A 22 -5.79 -25.73 -8.93
CA THR A 22 -6.15 -27.15 -9.04
C THR A 22 -5.05 -27.85 -9.82
N ALA A 23 -4.06 -28.36 -9.09
CA ALA A 23 -3.14 -29.36 -9.58
C ALA A 23 -3.91 -30.67 -9.87
N CYS A 24 -3.90 -31.12 -11.12
CA CYS A 24 -4.07 -32.54 -11.45
C CYS A 24 -3.24 -32.93 -12.69
N LYS A 25 -2.16 -33.65 -12.39
CA LYS A 25 -1.58 -34.81 -13.08
C LYS A 25 -1.89 -34.97 -14.58
N SER A 26 -0.91 -34.53 -15.38
CA SER A 26 -0.21 -35.26 -16.47
C SER A 26 0.08 -34.27 -17.60
N MET A 27 1.28 -33.68 -17.57
CA MET A 27 1.71 -32.73 -18.58
C MET A 27 2.65 -33.42 -19.58
N PRO A 28 2.44 -33.25 -20.91
CA PRO A 28 3.28 -33.82 -21.96
C PRO A 28 4.74 -33.34 -21.87
N GLU A 29 5.68 -34.08 -22.45
CA GLU A 29 7.13 -33.77 -22.42
C GLU A 29 7.50 -32.35 -22.88
N ALA A 30 6.68 -31.70 -23.71
CA ALA A 30 6.85 -30.30 -24.11
C ALA A 30 6.66 -29.27 -22.97
N ALA A 31 6.04 -29.65 -21.84
CA ALA A 31 5.96 -28.83 -20.64
C ALA A 31 7.18 -28.99 -19.71
N LYS A 32 7.99 -30.04 -19.89
CA LYS A 32 9.28 -30.18 -19.18
C LYS A 32 10.33 -29.23 -19.75
N SER A 33 10.27 -28.90 -21.04
CA SER A 33 11.18 -27.94 -21.68
C SER A 33 10.93 -26.47 -21.34
N ALA A 34 9.79 -26.11 -20.73
CA ALA A 34 9.56 -24.77 -20.18
C ALA A 34 10.02 -24.63 -18.71
N LYS A 35 10.48 -25.73 -18.10
CA LYS A 35 11.12 -25.78 -16.76
C LYS A 35 12.66 -25.71 -16.83
N ALA A 36 13.23 -25.57 -18.02
CA ALA A 36 14.65 -25.34 -18.28
C ALA A 36 14.74 -23.98 -19.01
N GLU A 37 15.51 -22.98 -18.63
CA GLU A 37 16.62 -22.84 -17.69
C GLU A 37 16.37 -21.55 -16.90
N VAL A 38 16.48 -21.56 -15.56
CA VAL A 38 16.97 -20.34 -14.91
C VAL A 38 18.41 -20.28 -15.37
N GLU A 39 18.74 -19.45 -16.36
CA GLU A 39 20.13 -19.15 -16.67
C GLU A 39 20.80 -18.85 -15.33
N LYS A 40 21.77 -19.70 -14.96
CA LYS A 40 22.50 -19.52 -13.72
C LYS A 40 23.08 -18.11 -13.77
N LEU A 41 22.65 -17.23 -12.86
CA LEU A 41 23.10 -15.85 -12.82
C LEU A 41 24.63 -15.82 -12.94
N ILE A 42 25.12 -15.11 -13.96
CA ILE A 42 26.55 -14.97 -14.21
C ILE A 42 27.04 -13.85 -13.28
N PRO A 43 27.98 -14.11 -12.36
CA PRO A 43 28.49 -13.07 -11.46
C PRO A 43 29.02 -11.86 -12.24
N GLY A 44 28.52 -10.66 -11.90
CA GLY A 44 28.85 -9.41 -12.61
C GLY A 44 28.05 -9.15 -13.88
N MET A 45 27.17 -10.07 -14.28
CA MET A 45 26.25 -9.97 -15.42
C MET A 45 24.90 -10.61 -15.08
N GLU A 46 24.45 -10.48 -13.82
CA GLU A 46 23.24 -11.13 -13.32
C GLU A 46 21.99 -10.74 -14.12
N LEU A 47 21.92 -9.51 -14.65
CA LEU A 47 20.80 -9.08 -15.49
C LEU A 47 20.81 -9.67 -16.92
N ALA A 48 21.82 -10.47 -17.28
CA ALA A 48 21.84 -11.18 -18.56
C ALA A 48 20.63 -12.11 -18.74
N ALA A 49 20.08 -12.66 -17.66
CA ALA A 49 18.88 -13.51 -17.69
C ALA A 49 17.61 -12.77 -18.17
N TRP A 50 17.63 -11.44 -18.26
CA TRP A 50 16.56 -10.61 -18.85
C TRP A 50 16.96 -10.01 -20.20
N LYS A 51 18.05 -10.47 -20.83
CA LYS A 51 18.54 -9.91 -22.10
C LYS A 51 17.43 -9.76 -23.13
N GLY A 52 17.40 -8.59 -23.77
CA GLY A 52 16.38 -8.22 -24.74
C GLY A 52 15.62 -6.97 -24.35
N GLU A 53 14.62 -6.64 -25.17
CA GLU A 53 13.72 -5.51 -24.92
C GLU A 53 12.40 -6.02 -24.36
N TRP A 54 11.86 -5.28 -23.40
CA TRP A 54 10.61 -5.57 -22.73
C TRP A 54 9.71 -4.34 -22.71
N VAL A 55 8.42 -4.55 -22.95
CA VAL A 55 7.38 -3.52 -22.91
C VAL A 55 6.47 -3.75 -21.72
N SER A 56 6.14 -2.66 -21.02
CA SER A 56 5.18 -2.71 -19.92
C SER A 56 3.78 -2.95 -20.45
N VAL A 57 3.01 -3.80 -19.78
CA VAL A 57 1.58 -3.98 -20.09
C VAL A 57 0.75 -2.73 -19.79
N ASP A 58 1.28 -1.78 -19.00
CA ASP A 58 0.62 -0.53 -18.62
C ASP A 58 0.49 0.46 -19.79
N VAL A 59 1.22 0.25 -20.90
CA VAL A 59 1.23 1.19 -22.04
C VAL A 59 -0.12 1.29 -22.76
N VAL A 60 -0.98 0.28 -22.63
CA VAL A 60 -2.32 0.23 -23.27
C VAL A 60 -3.45 0.70 -22.36
N LYS A 61 -3.17 1.11 -21.11
CA LYS A 61 -4.21 1.46 -20.13
C LYS A 61 -5.17 2.59 -20.54
N ASN A 62 -4.69 3.47 -21.42
CA ASN A 62 -5.45 4.62 -21.91
C ASN A 62 -6.25 4.32 -23.19
N ASP A 63 -6.28 3.07 -23.65
CA ASP A 63 -7.05 2.70 -24.83
C ASP A 63 -8.55 2.97 -24.60
N PRO A 64 -9.22 3.75 -25.47
CA PRO A 64 -10.63 4.12 -25.29
C PRO A 64 -11.59 2.92 -25.21
N SER A 65 -11.24 1.78 -25.81
CA SER A 65 -12.09 0.58 -25.80
C SER A 65 -12.20 -0.08 -24.42
N LEU A 66 -11.34 0.28 -23.47
CA LEU A 66 -11.40 -0.21 -22.09
C LEU A 66 -12.55 0.42 -21.29
N LYS A 67 -13.09 1.57 -21.74
CA LYS A 67 -14.10 2.34 -21.00
C LYS A 67 -15.36 1.52 -20.70
N GLU A 68 -15.94 0.86 -21.70
CA GLU A 68 -17.15 0.06 -21.50
C GLU A 68 -16.88 -1.20 -20.67
N LEU A 69 -15.68 -1.79 -20.76
CA LEU A 69 -15.31 -2.93 -19.92
C LEU A 69 -15.24 -2.55 -18.44
N TYR A 70 -14.68 -1.38 -18.11
CA TYR A 70 -14.67 -0.91 -16.72
C TYR A 70 -16.08 -0.62 -16.19
N LYS A 71 -16.97 -0.10 -17.04
CA LYS A 71 -18.37 0.14 -16.70
C LYS A 71 -19.13 -1.17 -16.45
N GLU A 72 -18.95 -2.16 -17.31
CA GLU A 72 -19.53 -3.50 -17.13
C GLU A 72 -18.96 -4.19 -15.88
N ALA A 73 -17.66 -4.05 -15.66
CA ALA A 73 -17.02 -4.59 -14.47
C ALA A 73 -17.56 -3.97 -13.17
N ALA A 74 -17.79 -2.65 -13.15
CA ALA A 74 -18.36 -1.96 -12.00
C ALA A 74 -19.81 -2.37 -11.72
N SER A 75 -20.61 -2.71 -12.74
CA SER A 75 -21.98 -3.21 -12.51
C SER A 75 -22.02 -4.57 -11.81
N LYS A 76 -20.93 -5.34 -11.93
CA LYS A 76 -20.73 -6.65 -11.27
C LYS A 76 -20.07 -6.54 -9.89
N ASN A 77 -19.61 -5.35 -9.49
CA ASN A 77 -18.95 -5.12 -8.20
C ASN A 77 -19.44 -3.82 -7.55
N SER A 78 -20.45 -3.93 -6.68
CA SER A 78 -21.12 -2.80 -6.05
C SER A 78 -20.24 -1.92 -5.15
N ASN A 79 -19.05 -2.40 -4.81
CA ASN A 79 -18.09 -1.70 -3.93
C ASN A 79 -17.15 -0.76 -4.69
N TYR A 80 -17.34 -0.60 -6.00
CA TYR A 80 -16.47 0.19 -6.87
C TYR A 80 -17.32 1.03 -7.84
N THR A 81 -16.87 2.25 -8.13
CA THR A 81 -17.30 2.98 -9.33
C THR A 81 -16.55 2.47 -10.55
N GLN A 82 -16.94 2.92 -11.75
CA GLN A 82 -16.18 2.64 -12.97
C GLN A 82 -14.71 3.08 -12.83
N GLU A 83 -14.50 4.29 -12.32
CA GLU A 83 -13.18 4.86 -12.07
C GLU A 83 -12.45 4.12 -10.95
N GLY A 84 -13.16 3.63 -9.93
CA GLY A 84 -12.57 2.81 -8.89
C GLY A 84 -12.08 1.46 -9.37
N ILE A 85 -12.80 0.79 -10.30
CA ILE A 85 -12.31 -0.43 -10.95
C ILE A 85 -11.06 -0.11 -11.76
N LYS A 86 -11.11 0.96 -12.58
CA LYS A 86 -9.98 1.41 -13.39
C LYS A 86 -8.74 1.63 -12.52
N ASP A 87 -8.87 2.44 -11.48
CA ASP A 87 -7.80 2.75 -10.54
C ASP A 87 -7.22 1.50 -9.86
N ALA A 88 -8.09 0.59 -9.39
CA ALA A 88 -7.65 -0.64 -8.74
C ALA A 88 -6.92 -1.60 -9.67
N ILE A 89 -7.30 -1.70 -10.94
CA ILE A 89 -6.65 -2.59 -11.92
C ILE A 89 -5.36 -1.97 -12.44
N GLU A 90 -5.39 -0.70 -12.83
CA GLU A 90 -4.21 0.02 -13.34
C GLU A 90 -3.13 0.16 -12.27
N GLY A 91 -3.52 0.46 -11.03
CA GLY A 91 -2.60 0.56 -9.90
C GLY A 91 -1.76 -0.69 -9.69
N ARG A 92 -2.25 -1.88 -10.06
CA ARG A 92 -1.50 -3.15 -9.95
C ARG A 92 -0.38 -3.28 -10.97
N ARG A 93 -0.48 -2.62 -12.12
CA ARG A 93 0.46 -2.76 -13.25
C ARG A 93 1.26 -1.50 -13.53
N LYS A 94 0.85 -0.36 -12.93
CA LYS A 94 1.46 0.95 -13.09
C LYS A 94 2.98 0.90 -12.95
N THR A 95 3.68 1.54 -13.87
CA THR A 95 5.14 1.67 -13.81
C THR A 95 5.57 2.96 -14.49
N PRO A 96 6.66 3.61 -14.02
CA PRO A 96 7.15 4.83 -14.65
C PRO A 96 7.87 4.60 -15.99
N PHE A 97 8.12 3.34 -16.38
CA PHE A 97 8.89 3.00 -17.58
C PHE A 97 8.02 2.25 -18.59
N ALA A 98 7.92 2.78 -19.80
CA ALA A 98 7.13 2.15 -20.85
C ALA A 98 7.84 0.90 -21.42
N ARG A 99 9.18 0.98 -21.50
CA ARG A 99 10.05 -0.09 -21.99
C ARG A 99 11.32 -0.14 -21.16
N VAL A 100 11.90 -1.33 -21.10
CA VAL A 100 13.24 -1.57 -20.53
C VAL A 100 14.01 -2.51 -21.44
N LYS A 101 15.29 -2.24 -21.62
CA LYS A 101 16.18 -3.06 -22.44
C LYS A 101 17.42 -3.46 -21.65
N PHE A 102 17.71 -4.75 -21.68
CA PHE A 102 18.90 -5.35 -21.07
C PHE A 102 19.85 -5.78 -22.19
N ASP A 103 21.08 -5.28 -22.15
CA ASP A 103 22.09 -5.54 -23.18
C ASP A 103 22.85 -6.87 -22.99
N GLY A 104 22.52 -7.62 -21.93
CA GLY A 104 23.24 -8.82 -21.53
C GLY A 104 24.32 -8.55 -20.47
N THR A 105 24.49 -7.31 -20.02
CA THR A 105 25.28 -6.92 -18.86
C THR A 105 24.37 -6.45 -17.73
N ASN A 106 24.93 -5.85 -16.67
CA ASN A 106 24.16 -5.21 -15.61
C ASN A 106 23.70 -3.77 -15.94
N LYS A 107 23.63 -3.41 -17.22
CA LYS A 107 23.08 -2.13 -17.69
C LYS A 107 21.66 -2.28 -18.20
N ILE A 108 20.83 -1.30 -17.84
CA ILE A 108 19.44 -1.21 -18.27
C ILE A 108 19.23 0.13 -18.96
N SER A 109 18.70 0.11 -20.18
CA SER A 109 18.12 1.28 -20.85
C SER A 109 16.63 1.36 -20.51
N PHE A 110 16.21 2.44 -19.87
CA PHE A 110 14.81 2.72 -19.54
C PHE A 110 14.21 3.72 -20.52
N THR A 111 13.03 3.42 -21.06
CA THR A 111 12.22 4.40 -21.77
C THR A 111 11.28 5.08 -20.78
N VAL A 112 11.63 6.31 -20.40
CA VAL A 112 10.84 7.17 -19.51
C VAL A 112 9.90 8.03 -20.36
N ILE A 113 8.64 8.12 -19.97
CA ILE A 113 7.70 9.09 -20.53
C ILE A 113 7.76 10.32 -19.61
N ASP A 114 8.15 11.48 -20.14
CA ASP A 114 8.14 12.72 -19.38
C ASP A 114 6.72 13.32 -19.25
N ALA A 115 6.59 14.40 -18.48
CA ALA A 115 5.30 15.04 -18.21
C ALA A 115 4.57 15.52 -19.48
N ASP A 116 5.31 15.76 -20.57
CA ASP A 116 4.78 16.18 -21.87
C ASP A 116 4.45 14.99 -22.79
N GLY A 117 4.56 13.76 -22.28
CA GLY A 117 4.33 12.54 -23.05
C GLY A 117 5.49 12.14 -23.97
N LYS A 118 6.64 12.84 -23.91
CA LYS A 118 7.79 12.51 -24.76
C LYS A 118 8.61 11.38 -24.14
N GLN A 119 9.05 10.47 -25.00
CA GLN A 119 9.90 9.36 -24.59
C GLN A 119 11.37 9.77 -24.57
N LYS A 120 12.07 9.39 -23.50
CA LYS A 120 13.52 9.55 -23.36
C LYS A 120 14.12 8.23 -22.91
N GLU A 121 15.25 7.87 -23.50
CA GLU A 121 16.04 6.74 -23.03
C GLU A 121 17.04 7.22 -21.97
N ILE A 122 17.06 6.54 -20.82
CA ILE A 122 18.03 6.80 -19.75
C ILE A 122 18.65 5.47 -19.33
N VAL A 123 19.99 5.42 -19.30
CA VAL A 123 20.76 4.22 -18.95
C VAL A 123 21.18 4.25 -17.48
N ALA A 124 21.07 3.11 -16.79
CA ALA A 124 21.65 2.92 -15.47
C ALA A 124 22.33 1.55 -15.37
N GLU A 125 23.43 1.51 -14.62
CA GLU A 125 24.15 0.29 -14.26
C GLU A 125 23.77 -0.13 -12.84
N TYR A 126 23.61 -1.43 -12.63
CA TYR A 126 23.19 -2.02 -11.36
C TYR A 126 24.23 -2.98 -10.80
N LYS A 127 24.24 -3.10 -9.48
CA LYS A 127 24.88 -4.22 -8.78
C LYS A 127 23.79 -5.14 -8.22
N TYR A 128 24.06 -6.44 -8.28
CA TYR A 128 23.20 -7.44 -7.67
C TYR A 128 23.43 -7.48 -6.15
N LEU A 129 22.35 -7.61 -5.38
CA LEU A 129 22.36 -7.62 -3.91
C LEU A 129 21.92 -8.96 -3.31
N GLY A 130 21.63 -9.96 -4.14
CA GLY A 130 21.15 -11.27 -3.70
C GLY A 130 19.64 -11.44 -3.80
N LYS A 131 19.13 -12.46 -3.12
CA LYS A 131 17.71 -12.84 -3.10
C LYS A 131 17.06 -12.44 -1.79
N VAL A 132 15.80 -12.05 -1.87
CA VAL A 132 14.95 -11.83 -0.69
C VAL A 132 13.63 -12.62 -0.86
N PRO A 133 13.13 -13.31 0.18
CA PRO A 133 11.87 -14.04 0.09
C PRO A 133 10.70 -13.14 -0.28
N MET A 134 9.75 -13.68 -1.03
CA MET A 134 8.48 -13.01 -1.34
C MET A 134 7.47 -13.24 -0.21
N PRO A 135 7.01 -12.20 0.51
CA PRO A 135 6.00 -12.36 1.55
C PRO A 135 4.70 -12.94 0.98
N GLY A 136 4.22 -14.03 1.58
CA GLY A 136 3.01 -14.73 1.14
C GLY A 136 3.20 -15.75 0.01
N TYR A 137 4.42 -15.94 -0.51
CA TYR A 137 4.73 -16.90 -1.57
C TYR A 137 5.89 -17.79 -1.13
N GLU A 138 5.57 -18.91 -0.48
CA GLU A 138 6.58 -19.85 0.04
C GLU A 138 7.48 -20.36 -1.09
N GLY A 139 8.79 -20.41 -0.82
CA GLY A 139 9.80 -20.84 -1.80
C GLY A 139 10.04 -19.89 -2.97
N SER A 140 9.36 -18.75 -3.03
CA SER A 140 9.54 -17.73 -4.08
C SER A 140 10.43 -16.59 -3.59
N PHE A 141 11.26 -16.06 -4.49
CA PHE A 141 12.26 -15.03 -4.18
C PHE A 141 12.25 -13.91 -5.20
N TRP A 142 12.47 -12.70 -4.71
CA TRP A 142 12.84 -11.54 -5.51
C TRP A 142 14.35 -11.53 -5.72
N GLU A 143 14.79 -11.32 -6.96
CA GLU A 143 16.17 -10.95 -7.29
C GLU A 143 16.32 -9.44 -7.04
N THR A 144 17.39 -9.01 -6.38
CA THR A 144 17.51 -7.62 -5.88
C THR A 144 18.71 -6.90 -6.46
N PHE A 145 18.52 -5.63 -6.80
CA PHE A 145 19.52 -4.80 -7.47
C PHE A 145 19.49 -3.37 -6.93
N GLU A 146 20.66 -2.72 -6.93
CA GLU A 146 20.81 -1.30 -6.63
C GLU A 146 21.63 -0.63 -7.74
N ALA A 147 21.20 0.54 -8.20
CA ALA A 147 21.92 1.35 -9.16
C ALA A 147 23.29 1.75 -8.58
N VAL A 148 24.36 1.56 -9.34
CA VAL A 148 25.74 1.88 -8.93
C VAL A 148 25.92 3.37 -8.64
N LYS A 149 25.17 4.22 -9.35
CA LYS A 149 25.17 5.68 -9.18
C LYS A 149 23.74 6.22 -9.22
N ASN A 150 23.52 7.36 -8.59
CA ASN A 150 22.28 8.11 -8.76
C ASN A 150 22.24 8.69 -10.18
N VAL A 151 21.25 8.28 -10.98
CA VAL A 151 21.05 8.78 -12.35
C VAL A 151 19.87 9.76 -12.35
N ARG A 152 20.09 10.98 -12.87
CA ARG A 152 19.04 12.00 -12.99
C ARG A 152 17.92 11.45 -13.88
N GLY A 153 16.67 11.59 -13.42
CA GLY A 153 15.49 11.05 -14.12
C GLY A 153 15.14 9.61 -13.74
N LEU A 154 15.97 8.91 -12.96
CA LEU A 154 15.73 7.55 -12.47
C LEU A 154 15.74 7.46 -10.93
N THR A 155 15.32 8.53 -10.24
CA THR A 155 15.30 8.57 -8.77
C THR A 155 14.44 7.47 -8.14
N MET A 156 13.36 7.09 -8.82
CA MET A 156 12.48 5.99 -8.41
C MET A 156 12.97 4.60 -8.82
N ALA A 157 14.10 4.49 -9.52
CA ALA A 157 14.72 3.22 -9.92
C ALA A 157 16.09 2.99 -9.27
N LYS A 158 16.40 3.68 -8.16
CA LYS A 158 17.64 3.39 -7.43
C LYS A 158 17.71 1.93 -6.97
N TYR A 159 16.61 1.37 -6.51
CA TYR A 159 16.49 -0.04 -6.12
C TYR A 159 15.46 -0.72 -7.02
N MET A 160 15.77 -1.95 -7.41
CA MET A 160 14.92 -2.80 -8.23
C MET A 160 14.82 -4.18 -7.59
N ILE A 161 13.61 -4.73 -7.54
CA ILE A 161 13.38 -6.15 -7.26
C ILE A 161 12.58 -6.77 -8.41
N CYS A 162 12.96 -7.96 -8.87
CA CYS A 162 12.30 -8.60 -10.01
C CYS A 162 12.21 -10.13 -9.89
N THR A 163 11.24 -10.71 -10.60
CA THR A 163 11.23 -12.15 -10.90
C THR A 163 12.05 -12.40 -12.16
N HIS A 164 12.57 -13.62 -12.32
CA HIS A 164 13.03 -14.07 -13.63
C HIS A 164 11.90 -14.03 -14.67
N PRO A 165 12.22 -13.89 -15.96
CA PRO A 165 11.26 -14.17 -17.03
C PRO A 165 10.72 -15.59 -16.89
N HIS A 166 9.40 -15.71 -16.88
CA HIS A 166 8.70 -16.97 -16.69
C HIS A 166 7.36 -16.95 -17.42
N SER A 167 6.74 -18.12 -17.53
CA SER A 167 5.41 -18.29 -18.08
C SER A 167 4.54 -19.07 -17.10
N HIS A 168 3.27 -18.66 -16.97
CA HIS A 168 2.27 -19.43 -16.27
C HIS A 168 1.54 -20.32 -17.28
N ASP A 169 1.51 -21.63 -17.03
CA ASP A 169 0.77 -22.62 -17.82
C ASP A 169 1.02 -22.58 -19.34
N GLY A 170 2.25 -22.28 -19.75
CA GLY A 170 2.62 -22.17 -21.17
C GLY A 170 2.10 -20.90 -21.86
N GLY A 171 1.60 -19.92 -21.10
CA GLY A 171 1.22 -18.60 -21.58
C GLY A 171 2.40 -17.72 -22.00
N GLN A 172 2.13 -16.43 -22.19
CA GLN A 172 3.13 -15.45 -22.59
C GLN A 172 4.26 -15.34 -21.55
N VAL A 173 5.52 -15.37 -22.00
CA VAL A 173 6.67 -15.10 -21.14
C VAL A 173 6.62 -13.65 -20.66
N HIS A 174 6.74 -13.47 -19.35
CA HIS A 174 6.67 -12.18 -18.69
C HIS A 174 7.50 -12.20 -17.40
N TRP A 175 7.66 -11.03 -16.80
CA TRP A 175 8.27 -10.90 -15.48
C TRP A 175 7.66 -9.73 -14.73
N HIS A 176 7.85 -9.75 -13.41
CA HIS A 176 7.36 -8.72 -12.51
C HIS A 176 8.51 -7.94 -11.90
N VAL A 177 8.26 -6.65 -11.65
CA VAL A 177 9.28 -5.74 -11.11
C VAL A 177 8.69 -4.69 -10.19
N ARG A 178 9.46 -4.28 -9.18
CA ARG A 178 9.18 -3.07 -8.41
C ARG A 178 10.43 -2.21 -8.36
N PHE A 179 10.23 -0.91 -8.56
CA PHE A 179 11.27 0.11 -8.49
C PHE A 179 11.02 1.03 -7.29
N GLY A 180 12.08 1.47 -6.60
CA GLY A 180 11.97 2.50 -5.58
C GLY A 180 13.25 3.27 -5.31
N GLY A 181 13.12 4.44 -4.68
CA GLY A 181 14.25 5.31 -4.33
C GLY A 181 14.89 5.07 -2.97
N THR A 182 14.24 4.29 -2.08
CA THR A 182 14.61 4.26 -0.64
C THR A 182 15.44 3.04 -0.22
N ASN A 183 14.89 1.83 -0.33
CA ASN A 183 15.57 0.57 -0.02
C ASN A 183 14.74 -0.65 -0.48
N ILE A 184 15.38 -1.82 -0.55
CA ILE A 184 14.76 -3.11 -0.89
C ILE A 184 13.62 -3.49 0.06
N ASP A 185 13.81 -3.27 1.37
CA ASP A 185 12.81 -3.61 2.39
C ASP A 185 11.46 -2.92 2.16
N THR A 186 11.48 -1.68 1.68
CA THR A 186 10.25 -0.94 1.32
C THR A 186 9.54 -1.59 0.14
N LEU A 187 10.27 -2.05 -0.87
CA LEU A 187 9.72 -2.71 -2.06
C LEU A 187 9.12 -4.10 -1.75
N VAL A 188 9.72 -4.81 -0.79
CA VAL A 188 9.29 -6.17 -0.41
C VAL A 188 8.16 -6.13 0.61
N LYS A 189 8.31 -5.36 1.70
CA LYS A 189 7.46 -5.46 2.89
C LYS A 189 6.37 -4.39 2.97
N LYS A 190 6.55 -3.25 2.30
CA LYS A 190 5.64 -2.10 2.41
C LYS A 190 4.85 -1.80 1.15
N ALA A 191 5.25 -2.36 0.01
CA ALA A 191 4.47 -2.26 -1.22
C ALA A 191 3.14 -3.02 -1.09
N ASP A 192 2.11 -2.55 -1.77
CA ASP A 192 0.85 -3.27 -1.91
C ASP A 192 1.14 -4.69 -2.45
N PRO A 193 0.70 -5.76 -1.77
CA PRO A 193 0.90 -7.13 -2.23
C PRO A 193 0.30 -7.44 -3.61
N SER A 194 -0.62 -6.61 -4.10
CA SER A 194 -1.22 -6.69 -5.44
C SER A 194 -0.49 -5.85 -6.49
N TYR A 195 0.55 -5.08 -6.10
CA TYR A 195 1.39 -4.33 -7.02
C TYR A 195 2.40 -5.24 -7.72
N TRP A 196 2.11 -5.56 -8.98
CA TRP A 196 2.89 -6.42 -9.86
C TRP A 196 3.06 -5.78 -11.25
N PRO A 197 3.82 -4.67 -11.38
CA PRO A 197 4.22 -4.17 -12.69
C PRO A 197 4.78 -5.29 -13.53
N THR A 198 4.24 -5.43 -14.74
CA THR A 198 4.47 -6.61 -15.58
C THR A 198 5.02 -6.19 -16.91
N TYR A 199 6.07 -6.87 -17.35
CA TYR A 199 6.73 -6.66 -18.62
C TYR A 199 6.69 -7.93 -19.46
N VAL A 200 6.47 -7.77 -20.76
CA VAL A 200 6.47 -8.84 -21.77
C VAL A 200 7.46 -8.51 -22.87
N ALA A 201 7.76 -9.46 -23.75
CA ALA A 201 8.70 -9.23 -24.86
C ALA A 201 8.35 -7.95 -25.64
N GLY A 202 9.33 -7.11 -25.91
CA GLY A 202 9.17 -5.80 -26.54
C GLY A 202 8.59 -5.83 -27.96
N SER A 203 8.64 -6.99 -28.60
CA SER A 203 8.01 -7.32 -29.89
C SER A 203 6.50 -7.62 -29.81
N THR A 204 5.93 -7.71 -28.60
CA THR A 204 4.48 -7.91 -28.42
C THR A 204 3.73 -6.71 -29.00
N SER A 205 2.78 -6.96 -29.90
CA SER A 205 1.99 -5.90 -30.53
C SER A 205 1.04 -5.23 -29.54
N ASN A 206 0.67 -3.98 -29.82
CA ASN A 206 -0.30 -3.24 -29.01
C ASN A 206 -1.67 -3.93 -28.98
N GLU A 207 -2.09 -4.55 -30.08
CA GLU A 207 -3.34 -5.31 -30.14
C GLU A 207 -3.30 -6.49 -29.16
N LYS A 208 -2.18 -7.21 -29.09
CA LYS A 208 -2.04 -8.34 -28.18
C LYS A 208 -1.95 -7.90 -26.72
N LEU A 209 -1.23 -6.82 -26.44
CA LEU A 209 -1.19 -6.20 -25.11
C LEU A 209 -2.60 -5.82 -24.65
N LEU A 210 -3.36 -5.15 -25.53
CA LEU A 210 -4.72 -4.73 -25.26
C LEU A 210 -5.66 -5.92 -25.02
N GLU A 211 -5.60 -6.97 -25.85
CA GLU A 211 -6.38 -8.20 -25.68
C GLU A 211 -6.12 -8.83 -24.30
N ASN A 212 -4.85 -8.97 -23.91
CA ASN A 212 -4.48 -9.53 -22.62
C ASN A 212 -4.92 -8.62 -21.46
N PHE A 213 -4.85 -7.30 -21.63
CA PHE A 213 -5.31 -6.35 -20.62
C PHE A 213 -6.83 -6.42 -20.42
N LYS A 214 -7.61 -6.52 -21.51
CA LYS A 214 -9.07 -6.72 -21.46
C LYS A 214 -9.45 -7.99 -20.68
N LYS A 215 -8.80 -9.13 -21.01
CA LYS A 215 -8.97 -10.40 -20.27
C LYS A 215 -8.62 -10.26 -18.78
N SER A 216 -7.62 -9.45 -18.45
CA SER A 216 -7.26 -9.16 -17.05
C SER A 216 -8.37 -8.41 -16.32
N ILE A 217 -9.00 -7.41 -16.96
CA ILE A 217 -10.14 -6.67 -16.38
C ILE A 217 -11.29 -7.63 -16.10
N GLU A 218 -11.72 -8.39 -17.12
CA GLU A 218 -12.85 -9.33 -17.04
C GLU A 218 -12.65 -10.39 -15.94
N SER A 219 -11.43 -10.94 -15.82
CA SER A 219 -11.13 -12.01 -14.87
C SER A 219 -10.88 -11.53 -13.44
N SER A 220 -10.52 -10.26 -13.24
CA SER A 220 -10.07 -9.72 -11.95
C SER A 220 -11.08 -8.80 -11.28
N ALA A 221 -11.87 -8.03 -12.04
CA ALA A 221 -12.65 -6.93 -11.47
C ALA A 221 -13.74 -7.39 -10.49
N ALA A 222 -14.43 -8.49 -10.81
CA ALA A 222 -15.42 -9.09 -9.90
C ALA A 222 -14.80 -9.72 -8.64
N LYS A 223 -13.49 -10.00 -8.65
CA LYS A 223 -12.74 -10.60 -7.54
C LYS A 223 -12.00 -9.57 -6.69
N LEU A 224 -12.14 -8.28 -7.01
CA LEU A 224 -11.55 -7.23 -6.18
C LEU A 224 -12.19 -7.29 -4.78
N PRO A 225 -11.39 -7.31 -3.70
CA PRO A 225 -11.92 -7.36 -2.35
C PRO A 225 -12.68 -6.07 -2.02
N ALA A 226 -13.52 -6.07 -0.98
CA ALA A 226 -14.07 -4.83 -0.47
C ALA A 226 -12.92 -3.84 -0.13
N PRO A 227 -12.97 -2.58 -0.58
CA PRO A 227 -11.91 -1.60 -0.35
C PRO A 227 -11.48 -1.46 1.10
N PHE A 228 -12.40 -1.66 2.06
CA PHE A 228 -12.10 -1.55 3.47
C PHE A 228 -11.65 -2.85 4.16
N ALA A 229 -11.54 -3.97 3.44
CA ALA A 229 -11.31 -5.29 4.04
C ALA A 229 -10.00 -5.39 4.84
N VAL A 230 -8.99 -4.59 4.49
CA VAL A 230 -7.71 -4.55 5.22
C VAL A 230 -7.83 -3.87 6.59
N TYR A 231 -8.77 -2.93 6.75
CA TYR A 231 -8.97 -2.20 8.01
C TYR A 231 -10.00 -2.88 8.91
N ALA A 232 -11.00 -3.55 8.34
CA ALA A 232 -12.06 -4.24 9.07
C ALA A 232 -11.53 -5.33 10.04
N LYS A 233 -10.38 -5.92 9.72
CA LYS A 233 -9.75 -7.00 10.53
C LYS A 233 -9.37 -6.59 11.95
N GLU A 234 -9.16 -5.31 12.20
CA GLU A 234 -8.74 -4.79 13.50
C GLU A 234 -9.91 -4.29 14.36
N GLY A 235 -11.15 -4.40 13.86
CA GLY A 235 -12.35 -3.89 14.50
C GLY A 235 -12.41 -2.36 14.48
N LYS A 236 -12.67 -1.75 15.64
CA LYS A 236 -12.74 -0.30 15.78
C LYS A 236 -11.34 0.33 15.79
N TRP A 237 -11.25 1.50 15.20
CA TRP A 237 -10.06 2.34 15.23
C TRP A 237 -10.38 3.62 15.98
N MET A 238 -9.52 4.00 16.92
CA MET A 238 -9.62 5.25 17.67
C MET A 238 -8.88 6.38 16.96
N ASN A 239 -9.40 7.60 17.10
CA ASN A 239 -8.65 8.81 16.79
C ASN A 239 -7.41 8.85 17.70
N SER A 240 -6.22 8.94 17.10
CA SER A 240 -4.96 8.90 17.86
C SER A 240 -4.84 9.99 18.91
N SER A 241 -5.61 11.08 18.81
CA SER A 241 -5.58 12.14 19.83
C SER A 241 -6.10 11.69 21.19
N LEU A 242 -6.97 10.68 21.22
CA LEU A 242 -7.55 10.15 22.46
C LEU A 242 -6.49 9.51 23.37
N ILE A 243 -5.37 9.05 22.79
CA ILE A 243 -4.31 8.41 23.58
C ILE A 243 -3.66 9.37 24.58
N TYR A 244 -3.66 10.67 24.27
CA TYR A 244 -3.06 11.69 25.14
C TYR A 244 -3.93 12.01 26.36
N ASP A 245 -5.22 11.68 26.28
CA ASP A 245 -6.16 11.82 27.40
C ASP A 245 -6.29 10.51 28.22
N ASN A 246 -5.53 9.46 27.87
CA ASN A 246 -5.57 8.18 28.58
C ASN A 246 -5.02 8.35 30.02
N THR A 247 -5.78 7.88 31.00
CA THR A 247 -5.50 8.05 32.44
C THR A 247 -4.88 6.83 33.10
N SER A 248 -4.51 5.80 32.35
CA SER A 248 -3.85 4.60 32.87
C SER A 248 -2.52 4.90 33.55
N ALA A 249 -2.11 4.02 34.47
CA ALA A 249 -0.88 4.16 35.21
C ALA A 249 0.35 4.19 34.29
N GLU A 250 0.35 3.38 33.23
CA GLU A 250 1.43 3.28 32.25
C GLU A 250 1.60 4.59 31.47
N VAL A 251 0.49 5.20 31.05
CA VAL A 251 0.52 6.48 30.33
C VAL A 251 0.93 7.62 31.25
N ASN A 252 0.45 7.64 32.49
CA ASN A 252 0.90 8.62 33.49
C ASN A 252 2.41 8.50 33.75
N ALA A 253 2.93 7.29 33.92
CA ALA A 253 4.37 7.06 34.07
C ALA A 253 5.18 7.53 32.85
N ALA A 254 4.63 7.38 31.63
CA ALA A 254 5.25 7.93 30.43
C ALA A 254 5.31 9.46 30.45
N TYR A 255 4.26 10.14 30.90
CA TYR A 255 4.28 11.59 31.09
C TYR A 255 5.30 12.01 32.15
N ASP A 256 5.33 11.37 33.30
CA ASP A 256 6.29 11.68 34.38
C ASP A 256 7.74 11.56 33.90
N LYS A 257 8.03 10.50 33.14
CA LYS A 257 9.33 10.30 32.51
C LYS A 257 9.70 11.42 31.54
N ILE A 258 8.76 11.84 30.70
CA ILE A 258 8.98 12.94 29.73
C ILE A 258 9.17 14.27 30.45
N ILE A 259 8.34 14.59 31.44
CA ILE A 259 8.46 15.83 32.21
C ILE A 259 9.85 15.90 32.86
N LYS A 260 10.29 14.81 33.49
CA LYS A 260 11.63 14.73 34.09
C LYS A 260 12.77 14.88 33.07
N GLU A 261 12.65 14.30 31.87
CA GLU A 261 13.66 14.41 30.81
C GLU A 261 13.81 15.85 30.27
N PHE A 262 12.72 16.61 30.28
CA PHE A 262 12.66 17.99 29.80
C PHE A 262 12.57 19.03 30.92
N ALA A 263 12.93 18.66 32.16
CA ALA A 263 12.92 19.56 33.29
C ALA A 263 13.78 20.82 33.02
N GLY A 264 13.22 21.99 33.33
CA GLY A 264 13.81 23.31 33.13
C GLY A 264 13.92 23.78 31.68
N LYS A 265 13.40 23.01 30.71
CA LYS A 265 13.57 23.30 29.27
C LYS A 265 12.32 23.91 28.62
N ASN A 266 11.28 24.25 29.37
CA ASN A 266 10.10 24.91 28.79
C ASN A 266 10.50 26.32 28.32
N PRO A 267 10.27 26.70 27.05
CA PRO A 267 10.55 28.06 26.57
C PRO A 267 9.77 29.16 27.30
N LYS A 268 8.67 28.80 27.98
CA LYS A 268 7.91 29.72 28.86
C LYS A 268 8.52 29.87 30.26
N GLY A 269 9.63 29.18 30.53
CA GLY A 269 10.24 29.06 31.86
C GLY A 269 9.75 27.83 32.63
N GLY A 270 10.66 27.17 33.35
CA GLY A 270 10.36 26.03 34.22
C GLY A 270 10.17 24.69 33.48
N ASP A 271 9.40 23.81 34.10
CA ASP A 271 9.10 22.47 33.58
C ASP A 271 7.87 22.50 32.67
N PHE A 272 7.77 21.54 31.74
CA PHE A 272 6.53 21.30 31.03
C PHE A 272 5.51 20.63 31.96
N THR A 273 4.27 21.11 31.96
CA THR A 273 3.17 20.40 32.63
C THR A 273 2.56 19.33 31.71
N LYS A 274 1.92 18.29 32.30
CA LYS A 274 1.18 17.27 31.52
C LYS A 274 0.13 17.92 30.59
N ALA A 275 -0.59 18.92 31.08
CA ALA A 275 -1.61 19.62 30.31
C ALA A 275 -1.02 20.36 29.10
N GLU A 276 0.13 21.01 29.26
CA GLU A 276 0.82 21.66 28.14
C GLU A 276 1.29 20.65 27.10
N ILE A 277 1.85 19.52 27.52
CA ILE A 277 2.27 18.46 26.60
C ILE A 277 1.07 17.96 25.80
N ILE A 278 -0.06 17.67 26.45
CA ILE A 278 -1.30 17.23 25.78
C ILE A 278 -1.76 18.27 24.76
N ALA A 279 -1.78 19.55 25.14
CA ALA A 279 -2.19 20.63 24.24
C ALA A 279 -1.30 20.71 23.00
N GLU A 280 0.02 20.57 23.14
CA GLU A 280 0.94 20.54 21.99
C GLU A 280 0.73 19.30 21.12
N MET A 281 0.48 18.12 21.71
CA MET A 281 0.23 16.92 20.91
C MET A 281 -1.06 17.03 20.09
N LYS A 282 -2.12 17.60 20.68
CA LYS A 282 -3.41 17.80 19.98
C LYS A 282 -3.30 18.76 18.80
N LYS A 283 -2.41 19.79 18.86
CA LYS A 283 -2.13 20.68 17.72
C LYS A 283 -1.49 19.95 16.54
N VAL A 284 -0.53 19.06 16.80
CA VAL A 284 0.28 18.39 15.77
C VAL A 284 -0.53 17.39 14.95
N TYR A 285 -1.33 16.56 15.62
CA TYR A 285 -2.00 15.43 14.96
C TYR A 285 -3.35 15.80 14.35
N GLY A 286 -3.82 17.04 14.55
CA GLY A 286 -5.08 17.54 14.02
C GLY A 286 -6.24 16.77 14.61
N THR A 287 -6.70 17.18 15.79
CA THR A 287 -7.92 16.63 16.37
C THR A 287 -9.09 17.18 15.60
N THR A 288 -9.63 16.39 14.69
CA THR A 288 -10.98 16.69 14.25
C THR A 288 -11.90 16.18 15.36
N ASP A 289 -12.53 17.09 16.10
CA ASP A 289 -13.49 16.73 17.15
C ASP A 289 -14.74 16.03 16.59
N LEU A 290 -14.80 15.82 15.28
CA LEU A 290 -15.87 15.16 14.55
C LEU A 290 -16.01 13.66 14.87
N TYR A 291 -14.97 12.98 15.38
CA TYR A 291 -15.07 11.56 15.73
C TYR A 291 -14.13 11.16 16.88
N THR A 292 -14.53 10.09 17.57
CA THR A 292 -13.71 9.36 18.54
C THR A 292 -13.21 8.04 17.97
N HIS A 293 -14.10 7.31 17.29
CA HIS A 293 -13.78 6.01 16.72
C HIS A 293 -14.41 5.88 15.33
N ILE A 294 -13.84 4.99 14.54
CA ILE A 294 -14.36 4.57 13.24
C ILE A 294 -14.31 3.05 13.15
N GLU A 295 -15.15 2.50 12.29
CA GLU A 295 -15.23 1.06 12.04
C GLU A 295 -15.49 0.81 10.56
N PHE A 296 -14.98 -0.32 10.08
CA PHE A 296 -15.17 -0.76 8.71
C PHE A 296 -15.90 -2.10 8.72
N VAL A 297 -17.01 -2.18 7.99
CA VAL A 297 -17.84 -3.40 7.92
C VAL A 297 -17.81 -3.92 6.50
N THR A 298 -17.21 -5.10 6.33
CA THR A 298 -17.05 -5.75 5.02
C THR A 298 -17.62 -7.15 4.92
N GLU A 299 -18.30 -7.61 5.96
CA GLU A 299 -19.01 -8.90 5.97
C GLU A 299 -20.23 -8.84 5.06
N ASP A 300 -20.67 -10.01 4.58
CA ASP A 300 -21.87 -10.15 3.74
C ASP A 300 -21.87 -9.26 2.48
N GLY A 301 -20.70 -9.03 1.89
CA GLY A 301 -20.53 -8.23 0.68
C GLY A 301 -20.59 -6.72 0.91
N LYS A 302 -20.70 -6.26 2.17
CA LYS A 302 -20.72 -4.83 2.51
C LYS A 302 -19.37 -4.17 2.26
N ASN A 303 -19.40 -2.84 2.22
CA ASN A 303 -18.22 -1.98 2.30
C ASN A 303 -18.63 -0.68 2.99
N GLU A 304 -18.98 -0.78 4.27
CA GLU A 304 -19.49 0.34 5.06
C GLU A 304 -18.38 0.97 5.90
N PHE A 305 -18.50 2.28 6.07
CA PHE A 305 -17.72 3.06 7.01
C PHE A 305 -18.65 3.65 8.06
N VAL A 306 -18.28 3.45 9.32
CA VAL A 306 -19.06 3.85 10.48
C VAL A 306 -18.23 4.81 11.32
N VAL A 307 -18.85 5.89 11.79
CA VAL A 307 -18.20 6.89 12.63
C VAL A 307 -18.93 6.99 13.96
N TYR A 308 -18.15 7.01 15.03
CA TYR A 308 -18.62 7.16 16.39
C TYR A 308 -18.08 8.42 17.04
N LYS A 309 -18.94 9.15 17.74
CA LYS A 309 -18.58 10.24 18.64
C LYS A 309 -19.06 9.91 20.05
N ASP A 310 -18.14 9.83 20.99
CA ASP A 310 -18.42 9.59 22.41
C ASP A 310 -19.31 8.35 22.64
N GLY A 311 -18.98 7.26 21.93
CA GLY A 311 -19.69 5.98 21.98
C GLY A 311 -20.99 5.91 21.16
N LYS A 312 -21.47 7.04 20.60
CA LYS A 312 -22.67 7.07 19.76
C LYS A 312 -22.29 6.99 18.28
N GLU A 313 -23.00 6.15 17.53
CA GLU A 313 -22.91 6.13 16.07
C GLU A 313 -23.50 7.44 15.52
N ILE A 314 -22.71 8.19 14.76
CA ILE A 314 -23.14 9.47 14.15
C ILE A 314 -23.21 9.39 12.63
N HIS A 315 -22.60 8.38 12.03
CA HIS A 315 -22.61 8.16 10.59
C HIS A 315 -22.39 6.69 10.27
N ARG A 316 -23.15 6.20 9.29
CA ARG A 316 -22.94 4.91 8.63
C ARG A 316 -23.35 5.06 7.19
N ALA A 317 -22.49 4.62 6.28
CA ALA A 317 -22.83 4.55 4.86
C ALA A 317 -22.02 3.47 4.14
N ALA A 318 -22.58 2.95 3.06
CA ALA A 318 -21.84 2.18 2.08
C ALA A 318 -20.97 3.11 1.22
N TYR A 319 -19.74 2.68 0.94
CA TYR A 319 -18.78 3.40 0.13
C TYR A 319 -18.34 2.58 -1.07
N LYS A 320 -17.96 3.28 -2.12
CA LYS A 320 -17.38 2.72 -3.34
C LYS A 320 -15.98 3.28 -3.52
N ARG A 321 -15.00 2.45 -3.89
CA ARG A 321 -13.73 2.99 -4.41
C ARG A 321 -14.01 3.82 -5.65
N THR A 322 -13.33 4.95 -5.76
CA THR A 322 -13.38 5.86 -6.91
C THR A 322 -11.95 6.16 -7.38
N ALA A 323 -11.79 7.05 -8.36
CA ALA A 323 -10.48 7.57 -8.76
C ALA A 323 -9.71 8.15 -7.55
N GLU A 324 -8.38 8.14 -7.62
CA GLU A 324 -7.54 8.82 -6.64
C GLU A 324 -7.98 10.29 -6.48
N ASN A 325 -7.82 10.81 -5.27
CA ASN A 325 -8.03 12.22 -4.99
C ASN A 325 -6.78 13.01 -5.40
N ASP A 326 -6.93 14.05 -6.22
CA ASP A 326 -5.79 14.82 -6.74
C ASP A 326 -4.97 15.52 -5.64
N SER A 327 -5.59 15.84 -4.51
CA SER A 327 -4.91 16.43 -3.34
C SER A 327 -4.19 15.39 -2.47
N LYS A 328 -4.46 14.09 -2.69
CA LYS A 328 -3.89 12.93 -1.99
C LYS A 328 -3.60 11.78 -2.98
N PRO A 329 -2.74 12.00 -3.99
CA PRO A 329 -2.46 11.00 -5.00
C PRO A 329 -1.80 9.75 -4.40
N GLY A 330 -2.09 8.59 -4.98
CA GLY A 330 -1.58 7.29 -4.53
C GLY A 330 -2.23 6.73 -3.26
N LEU A 331 -3.26 7.38 -2.72
CA LEU A 331 -4.03 6.89 -1.58
C LEU A 331 -5.33 6.23 -2.05
N LEU A 332 -5.85 5.28 -1.26
CA LEU A 332 -7.19 4.76 -1.47
C LEU A 332 -8.18 5.92 -1.39
N ALA A 333 -9.05 6.07 -2.38
CA ALA A 333 -10.12 7.05 -2.38
C ALA A 333 -11.48 6.35 -2.50
N VAL A 334 -12.44 6.76 -1.68
CA VAL A 334 -13.78 6.19 -1.64
C VAL A 334 -14.84 7.29 -1.48
N VAL A 335 -16.02 7.04 -2.03
CA VAL A 335 -17.16 7.96 -2.00
C VAL A 335 -18.43 7.21 -1.62
N THR A 336 -19.35 7.89 -0.94
CA THR A 336 -20.69 7.36 -0.65
C THR A 336 -21.76 8.09 -1.45
N ASP A 337 -22.82 7.39 -1.85
CA ASP A 337 -24.00 8.00 -2.49
C ASP A 337 -24.97 8.60 -1.45
N LYS A 338 -24.75 8.39 -0.14
CA LYS A 338 -25.55 8.97 0.93
C LYS A 338 -25.60 10.50 0.80
N LYS A 339 -26.82 11.07 0.75
CA LYS A 339 -27.06 12.50 0.49
C LYS A 339 -26.66 13.39 1.66
N ASP A 340 -26.88 12.90 2.87
CA ASP A 340 -26.63 13.55 4.16
C ASP A 340 -25.28 13.15 4.78
N ALA A 341 -24.32 12.67 3.99
CA ALA A 341 -23.01 12.23 4.49
C ALA A 341 -22.13 13.37 5.04
N GLY A 342 -22.45 14.63 4.72
CA GLY A 342 -21.71 15.80 5.18
C GLY A 342 -20.21 15.67 4.93
N MET A 343 -19.40 15.96 5.96
CA MET A 343 -17.93 15.87 5.91
C MET A 343 -17.40 14.46 5.62
N PHE A 344 -18.21 13.41 5.70
CA PHE A 344 -17.78 12.05 5.37
C PHE A 344 -18.12 11.65 3.94
N LYS A 345 -18.52 12.57 3.06
CA LYS A 345 -18.92 12.24 1.67
C LYS A 345 -17.80 11.54 0.88
N THR A 346 -16.61 12.11 0.92
CA THR A 346 -15.40 11.56 0.31
C THR A 346 -14.36 11.28 1.38
N ILE A 347 -13.62 10.19 1.18
CA ILE A 347 -12.62 9.70 2.13
C ILE A 347 -11.38 9.29 1.36
N SER A 348 -10.20 9.54 1.93
CA SER A 348 -8.95 8.96 1.46
C SER A 348 -8.10 8.38 2.60
N LEU A 349 -7.51 7.21 2.37
CA LEU A 349 -6.77 6.45 3.38
C LEU A 349 -5.40 5.99 2.87
N THR A 350 -4.40 6.02 3.76
CA THR A 350 -3.21 5.19 3.57
C THR A 350 -3.51 3.74 3.94
N GLY A 351 -2.76 2.79 3.40
CA GLY A 351 -2.75 1.43 3.95
C GLY A 351 -2.37 1.42 5.44
N ALA A 352 -2.91 0.46 6.19
CA ALA A 352 -2.55 0.25 7.58
C ALA A 352 -1.13 -0.35 7.69
N GLY A 353 -0.28 0.27 8.52
CA GLY A 353 1.09 -0.19 8.72
C GLY A 353 1.77 0.46 9.94
N GLY A 354 3.05 0.13 10.15
CA GLY A 354 3.85 0.69 11.24
C GLY A 354 3.66 0.01 12.60
N SER A 355 4.29 0.57 13.63
CA SER A 355 4.26 0.07 15.01
C SER A 355 4.10 1.24 16.01
N PRO A 356 2.99 1.33 16.77
CA PRO A 356 1.79 0.50 16.64
C PRO A 356 1.18 0.61 15.23
N LEU A 357 0.42 -0.40 14.83
CA LEU A 357 -0.32 -0.39 13.58
C LEU A 357 -1.18 0.90 13.51
N HIS A 358 -1.13 1.60 12.39
CA HIS A 358 -1.92 2.81 12.17
C HIS A 358 -2.14 3.06 10.68
N PHE A 359 -3.11 3.92 10.38
CA PHE A 359 -3.24 4.55 9.07
C PHE A 359 -3.56 6.03 9.22
N HIS A 360 -3.44 6.75 8.11
CA HIS A 360 -3.89 8.13 8.00
C HIS A 360 -5.15 8.21 7.16
N PHE A 361 -6.06 9.09 7.57
CA PHE A 361 -7.39 9.21 7.00
C PHE A 361 -7.77 10.68 6.82
N TRP A 362 -8.11 11.05 5.59
CA TRP A 362 -8.63 12.36 5.23
C TRP A 362 -10.07 12.19 4.77
N TYR A 363 -10.87 13.24 4.98
CA TYR A 363 -12.28 13.23 4.67
C TYR A 363 -12.78 14.63 4.39
N GLY A 364 -13.88 14.73 3.66
CA GLY A 364 -14.47 16.00 3.26
C GLY A 364 -15.78 15.83 2.52
N MET A 365 -16.43 16.96 2.23
CA MET A 365 -17.55 16.98 1.29
C MET A 365 -17.05 16.87 -0.16
N ASN A 366 -15.83 17.36 -0.39
CA ASN A 366 -15.15 17.42 -1.68
C ASN A 366 -13.62 17.48 -1.48
N ASP A 367 -12.88 17.47 -2.59
CA ASP A 367 -11.42 17.47 -2.59
C ASP A 367 -10.80 18.73 -1.97
N ALA A 368 -11.47 19.88 -2.08
CA ALA A 368 -10.97 21.14 -1.51
C ALA A 368 -10.95 21.11 0.02
N ASP A 369 -11.81 20.32 0.66
CA ASP A 369 -11.78 20.13 2.12
C ASP A 369 -10.54 19.37 2.58
N PHE A 370 -9.99 18.48 1.75
CA PHE A 370 -8.81 17.69 2.10
C PHE A 370 -7.58 18.59 2.23
N ALA A 371 -7.49 19.62 1.39
CA ALA A 371 -6.42 20.63 1.45
C ALA A 371 -6.46 21.47 2.73
N LYS A 372 -7.62 21.58 3.39
CA LYS A 372 -7.77 22.31 4.67
C LYS A 372 -7.20 21.51 5.85
N ILE A 373 -7.08 20.18 5.71
CA ILE A 373 -6.50 19.32 6.74
C ILE A 373 -4.97 19.40 6.64
N LYS A 374 -4.39 20.31 7.44
CA LYS A 374 -2.93 20.55 7.48
C LYS A 374 -2.13 19.42 8.15
N GLY A 375 -2.79 18.57 8.94
CA GLY A 375 -2.18 17.45 9.65
C GLY A 375 -2.26 16.12 8.89
N LYS A 376 -1.81 15.05 9.57
CA LYS A 376 -2.05 13.65 9.16
C LYS A 376 -2.97 13.01 10.19
N PRO A 377 -4.31 13.13 10.05
CA PRO A 377 -5.22 12.53 11.01
C PRO A 377 -4.93 11.04 11.07
N THR A 378 -4.62 10.55 12.26
CA THR A 378 -4.07 9.21 12.45
C THR A 378 -5.06 8.38 13.25
N CYS A 379 -5.30 7.16 12.78
CA CYS A 379 -6.15 6.18 13.44
C CYS A 379 -5.30 5.03 13.96
N LEU A 380 -5.62 4.57 15.16
CA LEU A 380 -4.96 3.46 15.86
C LEU A 380 -6.01 2.39 16.18
N PRO A 381 -5.67 1.09 16.24
CA PRO A 381 -6.60 0.07 16.71
C PRO A 381 -7.12 0.42 18.11
N ALA A 382 -8.43 0.26 18.34
CA ALA A 382 -9.05 0.62 19.61
C ALA A 382 -8.66 -0.33 20.76
N ASN A 383 -8.15 -1.51 20.41
CA ASN A 383 -7.75 -2.59 21.32
C ASN A 383 -6.26 -2.56 21.73
N LEU A 384 -5.54 -1.47 21.47
CA LEU A 384 -4.15 -1.34 21.90
C LEU A 384 -4.02 -1.44 23.43
N SER A 385 -2.98 -2.12 23.91
CA SER A 385 -2.68 -2.17 25.34
C SER A 385 -2.20 -0.81 25.85
N ASN A 386 -2.42 -0.54 27.14
CA ASN A 386 -1.92 0.67 27.80
C ASN A 386 -0.40 0.81 27.66
N GLU A 387 0.36 -0.29 27.67
CA GLU A 387 1.81 -0.28 27.44
C GLU A 387 2.18 0.22 26.02
N MET A 388 1.48 -0.24 24.99
CA MET A 388 1.69 0.21 23.62
C MET A 388 1.32 1.69 23.45
N ILE A 389 0.23 2.11 24.10
CA ILE A 389 -0.21 3.50 24.14
C ILE A 389 0.86 4.36 24.84
N ALA A 390 1.31 3.97 26.03
CA ALA A 390 2.33 4.67 26.80
C ALA A 390 3.63 4.83 26.00
N LYS A 391 4.10 3.76 25.33
CA LYS A 391 5.28 3.82 24.47
C LYS A 391 5.10 4.79 23.29
N ARG A 392 3.91 4.84 22.69
CA ARG A 392 3.60 5.80 21.61
C ARG A 392 3.57 7.22 22.14
N VAL A 393 2.91 7.47 23.27
CA VAL A 393 2.88 8.77 23.96
C VAL A 393 4.30 9.24 24.25
N GLU A 394 5.11 8.41 24.91
CA GLU A 394 6.50 8.74 25.24
C GLU A 394 7.31 9.16 24.00
N ASN A 395 7.33 8.32 22.96
CA ASN A 395 8.12 8.58 21.75
C ASN A 395 7.68 9.85 21.02
N THR A 396 6.37 10.04 20.90
CA THR A 396 5.81 11.19 20.20
C THR A 396 6.03 12.48 21.00
N CYS A 397 5.72 12.50 22.30
CA CYS A 397 5.95 13.66 23.15
C CYS A 397 7.44 14.05 23.14
N ARG A 398 8.34 13.09 23.32
CA ARG A 398 9.80 13.32 23.26
C ARG A 398 10.21 13.99 21.96
N LYS A 399 9.75 13.46 20.81
CA LYS A 399 10.09 14.02 19.49
C LYS A 399 9.62 15.47 19.36
N ILE A 400 8.38 15.76 19.75
CA ILE A 400 7.81 17.10 19.59
C ILE A 400 8.46 18.09 20.56
N LEU A 401 8.66 17.72 21.83
CA LEU A 401 9.32 18.58 22.80
C LEU A 401 10.76 18.90 22.41
N LYS A 402 11.54 17.94 21.88
CA LYS A 402 12.87 18.26 21.30
C LYS A 402 12.78 19.37 20.25
N GLY A 403 11.85 19.25 19.30
CA GLY A 403 11.65 20.27 18.27
C GLY A 403 11.07 21.60 18.76
N ILE A 404 10.57 21.67 20.00
CA ILE A 404 10.17 22.94 20.65
C ILE A 404 11.36 23.58 21.36
N VAL A 405 12.18 22.78 22.04
CA VAL A 405 13.34 23.25 22.81
C VAL A 405 14.52 23.64 21.92
N GLU A 406 14.64 23.03 20.74
CA GLU A 406 15.71 23.32 19.77
C GLU A 406 15.40 24.53 18.86
N LYS A 407 14.24 25.16 19.01
CA LYS A 407 13.85 26.40 18.32
C LYS A 407 14.07 27.59 19.21
#